data_AF-A0A7J7JBQ0-F1
#
_entry.id   AF-A0A7J7JBQ0-F1
#
_cell.length_a   1.000
_cell.length_b   1.000
_cell.length_c   1.000
_cell.angle_alpha   90.00
_cell.angle_beta   90.00
_cell.angle_gamma   90.00
#
_symmetry.space_group_name_H-M   'P 1'
#
loop_
_entity.id
_entity.type
_entity.pdbx_description
1 polymer ?
#
loop_
_entity_poly.entity_id
_entity_poly.type
_entity_poly.pdbx_seq_one_letter_code
_entity_poly.pdbx_strand_id
1 'polypeptide(L)'
;MWSQTTKNEIAAEEVDMAIGGDQAGSIRLPSSWCGCVGLKPTFGLVPVTGSLGMEPSVDYVGPMASNVTDVAKLLEVIAGYDGGRDHRQNLT
;
A
#
# COMPACT_ATOMS: atom_id res chain seq x y z
N MET A 1 3.47 -3.16 -11.09
CA MET A 1 3.02 -2.31 -12.22
C MET A 1 1.52 -1.99 -12.10
N TRP A 2 1.03 -1.56 -10.93
CA TRP A 2 -0.43 -1.49 -10.66
C TRP A 2 -0.91 -0.27 -9.85
N SER A 3 -0.06 0.70 -9.49
CA SER A 3 -0.48 1.91 -8.75
C SER A 3 -0.36 3.21 -9.58
N GLN A 4 -0.26 3.08 -10.91
CA GLN A 4 -0.07 4.23 -11.80
C GLN A 4 -1.33 5.09 -11.95
N THR A 5 -2.52 4.52 -11.85
CA THR A 5 -3.78 5.28 -11.86
C THR A 5 -3.97 5.99 -10.53
N THR A 6 -3.76 5.26 -9.44
CA THR A 6 -3.88 5.70 -8.06
C THR A 6 -3.07 6.96 -7.74
N LYS A 7 -1.82 7.03 -8.23
CA LYS A 7 -0.96 8.20 -8.02
C LYS A 7 -1.53 9.47 -8.70
N ASN A 8 -2.14 9.31 -9.88
CA ASN A 8 -2.60 10.41 -10.70
C ASN A 8 -3.90 10.96 -10.15
N GLU A 9 -4.80 10.09 -9.67
CA GLU A 9 -6.04 10.50 -9.00
C GLU A 9 -5.73 11.31 -7.73
N ILE A 10 -4.76 10.89 -6.91
CA ILE A 10 -4.31 11.67 -5.74
C ILE A 10 -3.71 13.01 -6.18
N ALA A 11 -2.82 12.99 -7.19
CA ALA A 11 -2.14 14.21 -7.65
C ALA A 11 -3.07 15.21 -8.36
N ALA A 12 -4.14 14.72 -8.96
CA ALA A 12 -5.21 15.52 -9.56
C ALA A 12 -6.29 15.93 -8.55
N GLU A 13 -6.13 15.57 -7.27
CA GLU A 13 -7.10 15.81 -6.19
C GLU A 13 -8.50 15.19 -6.48
N GLU A 14 -8.53 14.11 -7.26
CA GLU A 14 -9.76 13.35 -7.54
C GLU A 14 -10.12 12.39 -6.38
N VAL A 15 -9.12 12.00 -5.58
CA VAL A 15 -9.29 11.18 -4.37
C VAL A 15 -8.36 11.65 -3.24
N ASP A 16 -8.83 11.58 -2.00
CA ASP A 16 -8.05 11.99 -0.81
C ASP A 16 -6.93 11.00 -0.46
N MET A 17 -7.23 9.70 -0.58
CA MET A 17 -6.36 8.60 -0.17
C MET A 17 -6.60 7.39 -1.06
N ALA A 18 -5.59 6.56 -1.20
CA ALA A 18 -5.74 5.31 -1.94
C ALA A 18 -4.77 4.21 -1.50
N ILE A 19 -5.00 3.01 -2.03
CA ILE A 19 -4.24 1.80 -1.73
C ILE A 19 -3.49 1.35 -2.98
N GLY A 20 -2.21 1.00 -2.83
CA GLY A 20 -1.38 0.47 -3.89
C GLY A 20 -0.69 -0.83 -3.52
N GLY A 21 -0.10 -1.49 -4.52
CA GLY A 21 0.76 -2.67 -4.34
C GLY A 21 2.24 -2.33 -4.59
N ASP A 22 3.17 -2.92 -3.83
CA ASP A 22 4.62 -2.63 -3.95
C ASP A 22 5.50 -3.86 -3.81
N GLN A 23 5.86 -4.51 -4.92
CA GLN A 23 6.90 -5.53 -4.95
C GLN A 23 8.28 -4.92 -5.22
N ALA A 24 8.35 -4.12 -6.27
CA ALA A 24 9.56 -3.53 -6.81
C ALA A 24 9.55 -1.99 -6.74
N GLY A 25 8.79 -1.41 -5.80
CA GLY A 25 8.64 0.04 -5.68
C GLY A 25 7.35 0.60 -6.27
N SER A 26 6.34 -0.23 -6.57
CA SER A 26 5.10 0.23 -7.22
C SER A 26 4.22 1.14 -6.33
N ILE A 27 4.52 1.38 -5.05
CA ILE A 27 3.95 2.49 -4.25
C ILE A 27 4.94 3.66 -4.24
N ARG A 28 6.21 3.39 -3.91
CA ARG A 28 7.21 4.43 -3.65
C ARG A 28 7.65 5.21 -4.90
N LEU A 29 7.90 4.52 -6.01
CA LEU A 29 8.32 5.13 -7.28
C LEU A 29 7.25 6.06 -7.88
N PRO A 30 5.98 5.65 -8.03
CA PRO A 30 4.99 6.57 -8.55
C PRO A 30 4.73 7.75 -7.61
N SER A 31 4.82 7.55 -6.30
CA SER A 31 4.65 8.64 -5.33
C SER A 31 5.72 9.72 -5.48
N SER A 32 6.98 9.33 -5.69
CA SER A 32 8.07 10.27 -5.89
C SER A 32 7.97 11.04 -7.21
N TRP A 33 7.35 10.48 -8.25
CA TRP A 33 7.15 11.16 -9.54
C TRP A 33 6.00 12.17 -9.52
N CYS A 34 5.00 11.97 -8.67
CA CYS A 34 3.79 12.80 -8.62
C CYS A 34 3.72 13.72 -7.40
N GLY A 35 4.76 13.74 -6.55
CA GLY A 35 4.82 14.63 -5.39
C GLY A 35 3.87 14.23 -4.26
N CYS A 36 3.42 12.97 -4.21
CA CYS A 36 2.60 12.46 -3.12
C CYS A 36 3.41 11.56 -2.17
N VAL A 37 2.79 11.16 -1.06
CA VAL A 37 3.39 10.29 -0.05
C VAL A 37 2.87 8.88 -0.26
N GLY A 38 3.77 7.91 -0.42
CA GLY A 38 3.42 6.49 -0.51
C GLY A 38 4.28 5.66 0.43
N LEU A 39 3.63 4.85 1.25
CA LEU A 39 4.29 4.02 2.25
C LEU A 39 4.24 2.54 1.87
N LYS A 40 5.41 1.91 1.75
CA LYS A 40 5.53 0.46 1.74
C LYS A 40 5.63 -0.03 3.19
N PRO A 41 4.62 -0.74 3.73
CA PRO A 41 4.64 -1.17 5.12
C PRO A 41 5.74 -2.20 5.42
N THR A 42 5.96 -2.45 6.71
CA THR A 42 6.70 -3.62 7.19
C THR A 42 6.07 -4.90 6.63
N PHE A 43 6.89 -5.88 6.28
CA PHE A 43 6.39 -7.15 5.72
C PHE A 43 5.38 -7.81 6.67
N GLY A 44 4.23 -8.20 6.13
CA GLY A 44 3.12 -8.77 6.90
C GLY A 44 2.33 -7.79 7.77
N LEU A 45 2.68 -6.50 7.86
CA LEU A 45 1.92 -5.54 8.68
C LEU A 45 0.50 -5.30 8.14
N VAL A 46 0.39 -5.18 6.82
CA VAL A 46 -0.90 -5.10 6.11
C VAL A 46 -1.13 -6.44 5.41
N PRO A 47 -2.25 -7.12 5.70
CA PRO A 47 -2.57 -8.39 5.07
C PRO A 47 -2.86 -8.18 3.58
N VAL A 48 -2.43 -9.10 2.72
CA VAL A 48 -2.73 -9.06 1.27
C VAL A 48 -3.92 -9.94 0.89
N THR A 49 -4.64 -10.49 1.86
CA THR A 49 -5.83 -11.30 1.63
C THR A 49 -6.84 -10.52 0.77
N GLY A 50 -7.22 -11.10 -0.37
CA GLY A 50 -8.12 -10.47 -1.34
C GLY A 50 -7.42 -9.58 -2.38
N SER A 51 -6.11 -9.31 -2.25
CA SER A 51 -5.32 -8.66 -3.29
C SER A 51 -4.93 -9.66 -4.39
N LEU A 52 -4.82 -9.16 -5.62
CA LEU A 52 -4.18 -9.91 -6.70
C LEU A 52 -2.66 -9.86 -6.51
N GLY A 53 -2.11 -10.90 -5.88
CA GLY A 53 -0.67 -11.08 -5.66
C GLY A 53 0.05 -11.67 -6.87
N MET A 54 1.39 -11.56 -6.87
CA MET A 54 2.27 -12.22 -7.84
C MET A 54 3.18 -13.22 -7.16
N GLU A 55 3.87 -12.79 -6.11
CA GLU A 55 4.88 -13.57 -5.38
C GLU A 55 4.77 -13.20 -3.89
N PRO A 56 4.20 -14.08 -3.05
CA PRO A 56 3.88 -13.73 -1.67
C PRO A 56 5.06 -13.24 -0.84
N SER A 57 6.27 -13.71 -1.14
CA SER A 57 7.49 -13.32 -0.44
C SER A 57 7.89 -11.85 -0.66
N VAL A 58 7.39 -11.21 -1.72
CA VAL A 58 7.67 -9.81 -2.04
C VAL A 58 6.42 -8.97 -2.26
N ASP A 59 5.23 -9.50 -2.03
CA ASP A 59 4.00 -8.72 -2.16
C ASP A 59 3.80 -7.77 -0.98
N TYR A 60 3.37 -6.54 -1.24
CA TYR A 60 3.00 -5.57 -0.21
C TYR A 60 1.77 -4.81 -0.71
N VAL A 61 0.89 -4.45 0.22
CA VAL A 61 -0.19 -3.50 0.03
C VAL A 61 0.03 -2.35 1.01
N GLY A 62 -0.20 -1.11 0.58
CA GLY A 62 0.06 0.04 1.43
C GLY A 62 -0.62 1.33 0.99
N PRO A 63 -0.65 2.34 1.87
CA PRO A 63 -1.37 3.58 1.66
C PRO A 63 -0.57 4.60 0.83
N MET A 64 -1.32 5.43 0.10
CA MET A 64 -0.86 6.61 -0.63
C MET A 64 -1.80 7.79 -0.35
N ALA A 65 -1.25 9.00 -0.16
CA ALA A 65 -2.03 10.23 0.01
C ALA A 65 -1.19 11.48 -0.32
N SER A 66 -1.81 12.66 -0.33
CA SER A 66 -1.13 13.95 -0.56
C SER A 66 -0.22 14.38 0.60
N ASN A 67 -0.39 13.80 1.80
CA ASN A 67 0.35 14.16 2.99
C ASN A 67 0.59 12.97 3.93
N VAL A 68 1.58 13.10 4.83
CA VAL A 68 2.00 12.03 5.75
C VAL A 68 0.91 11.69 6.79
N THR A 69 0.14 12.68 7.23
CA THR A 69 -0.92 12.48 8.23
C THR A 69 -1.99 11.52 7.71
N ASP A 70 -2.42 11.67 6.46
CA ASP A 70 -3.47 10.80 5.89
C ASP A 70 -2.93 9.42 5.52
N VAL A 71 -1.67 9.32 5.09
CA VAL A 71 -0.97 8.03 4.96
C VAL A 71 -0.94 7.28 6.30
N ALA A 72 -0.66 7.98 7.41
CA ALA A 72 -0.65 7.38 8.74
C ALA A 72 -2.05 6.93 9.19
N LYS A 73 -3.09 7.75 8.97
CA LYS A 73 -4.48 7.37 9.27
C LYS A 73 -4.92 6.15 8.47
N LEU A 74 -4.64 6.11 7.17
CA LEU A 74 -5.02 4.96 6.36
C LEU A 74 -4.26 3.70 6.78
N LEU A 75 -2.96 3.81 7.11
CA LEU A 75 -2.20 2.69 7.64
C LEU A 75 -2.82 2.15 8.93
N GLU A 76 -3.22 3.03 9.86
CA GLU A 76 -3.85 2.65 11.13
C GLU A 76 -5.11 1.82 10.92
N VAL A 77 -5.87 2.11 9.87
CA VAL A 77 -7.10 1.39 9.51
C VAL A 77 -6.82 0.03 8.86
N ILE A 78 -5.84 -0.05 7.95
CA ILE A 78 -5.62 -1.25 7.13
C ILE A 78 -4.60 -2.23 7.72
N ALA A 79 -3.78 -1.80 8.69
CA ALA A 79 -2.81 -2.65 9.34
C ALA A 79 -3.48 -3.58 10.37
N GLY A 80 -2.97 -4.80 10.51
CA GLY A 80 -3.43 -5.73 11.53
C GLY A 80 -3.43 -7.18 11.11
N TYR A 81 -3.60 -8.06 12.09
CA TYR A 81 -3.74 -9.49 11.88
C TYR A 81 -5.11 -9.82 11.30
N ASP A 82 -5.15 -10.59 10.21
CA ASP A 82 -6.40 -10.89 9.50
C ASP A 82 -7.05 -12.23 9.86
N GLY A 83 -6.63 -12.83 10.97
CA GLY A 83 -7.09 -14.16 11.39
C GLY A 83 -6.30 -15.30 10.76
N GLY A 84 -5.09 -15.04 10.27
CA GLY A 84 -4.19 -16.04 9.71
C GLY A 84 -4.54 -16.45 8.28
N ARG A 85 -5.39 -15.66 7.61
CA ARG A 85 -5.72 -15.84 6.20
C ARG A 85 -4.54 -15.43 5.33
N ASP A 86 -3.79 -14.43 5.77
CA ASP A 86 -2.49 -14.12 5.20
C ASP A 86 -1.40 -14.98 5.86
N HIS A 87 -0.95 -16.01 5.13
CA HIS A 87 0.11 -16.91 5.58
C HIS A 87 1.43 -16.20 5.94
N ARG A 88 1.67 -14.98 5.46
CA ARG A 88 2.90 -14.21 5.75
C ARG A 88 2.90 -13.62 7.16
N GLN A 89 1.73 -13.54 7.80
CA GLN A 89 1.58 -13.07 9.17
C GLN A 89 1.83 -14.16 10.22
N ASN A 90 1.91 -15.43 9.81
CA ASN A 90 2.05 -16.59 10.70
C ASN A 90 3.50 -17.07 10.85
N LEU A 91 4.49 -16.17 10.76
CA LEU A 91 5.90 -16.52 10.98
C LEU A 91 6.17 -16.69 12.48
N THR A 92 5.77 -17.84 13.02
CA THR A 92 6.13 -18.36 14.35
C THR A 92 6.63 -19.79 14.22
#